data_AF-A0A1V1P8Z9-F1
#
_entry.id   AF-A0A1V1P8Z9-F1
#
_cell.length_a   1.000
_cell.length_b   1.000
_cell.length_c   1.000
_cell.angle_alpha   90.00
_cell.angle_beta   90.00
_cell.angle_gamma   90.00
#
_symmetry.space_group_name_H-M   'P 1'
#
loop_
_entity.id
_entity.type
_entity.pdbx_description
1 polymer ?
#
loop_
_entity_poly.entity_id
_entity_poly.type
_entity_poly.pdbx_seq_one_letter_code
_entity_poly.pdbx_strand_id
1 'polypeptide(L)'
;MLIIKMEKDKMRTNNTIEELIKCPKYIFDAKPSQGMAIDKKSALIKRKNLYLKSEDKKNQFSVFMRQNTMLIEQFSIGLLYKFESLNYRKVTLVRYNGAHYGKNVIMVRKSI
;
A
#
# COMPACT_ATOMS: atom_id res chain seq x y z
N MET A 1 -14.01 15.75 -15.14
CA MET A 1 -12.74 15.24 -15.68
C MET A 1 -11.66 16.27 -15.36
N LEU A 2 -10.95 16.13 -14.24
CA LEU A 2 -9.94 17.11 -13.83
C LEU A 2 -8.58 16.68 -14.42
N ILE A 3 -8.15 17.36 -15.47
CA ILE A 3 -6.81 17.25 -16.02
C ILE A 3 -5.90 18.10 -15.12
N ILE A 4 -5.19 17.46 -14.20
CA ILE A 4 -4.23 18.14 -13.34
C ILE A 4 -2.89 18.15 -14.07
N LYS A 5 -2.40 19.36 -14.38
CA LYS A 5 -1.05 19.65 -14.89
C LYS A 5 -0.01 18.87 -14.06
N MET A 6 0.64 17.90 -14.68
CA MET A 6 1.71 17.10 -14.08
C MET A 6 3.05 17.78 -14.35
N GLU A 7 3.50 18.62 -13.42
CA GLU A 7 4.87 19.16 -13.45
C GLU A 7 5.89 18.07 -13.12
N LYS A 8 6.67 17.71 -14.16
CA LYS A 8 8.13 17.44 -14.23
C LYS A 8 8.88 16.62 -13.16
N ASP A 9 8.25 16.01 -12.16
CA ASP A 9 8.92 15.05 -11.27
C ASP A 9 8.71 13.62 -11.77
N LYS A 10 9.60 13.20 -12.69
CA LYS A 10 9.88 11.83 -13.14
C LYS A 10 8.71 10.84 -12.96
N MET A 11 7.66 11.04 -13.76
CA MET A 11 6.54 10.12 -13.90
C MET A 11 7.10 8.73 -14.28
N ARG A 12 7.16 7.82 -13.30
CA ARG A 12 7.50 6.41 -13.55
C ARG A 12 6.43 5.87 -14.52
N THR A 13 6.86 5.40 -15.69
CA THR A 13 5.96 4.84 -16.72
C THR A 13 5.25 3.61 -16.17
N ASN A 14 4.16 3.16 -16.81
CA ASN A 14 3.44 1.95 -16.39
C ASN A 14 4.38 0.74 -16.24
N ASN A 15 5.39 0.63 -17.10
CA ASN A 15 6.43 -0.40 -17.03
C ASN A 15 7.16 -0.38 -15.68
N THR A 16 7.51 0.81 -15.17
CA THR A 16 8.19 0.92 -13.87
C THR A 16 7.28 0.58 -12.69
N ILE A 17 5.97 0.80 -12.79
CA ILE A 17 5.01 0.37 -11.74
C ILE A 17 4.93 -1.15 -11.70
N GLU A 18 4.83 -1.80 -12.87
CA GLU A 18 4.83 -3.25 -12.94
C GLU A 18 6.12 -3.86 -12.42
N GLU A 19 7.28 -3.30 -12.76
CA GLU A 19 8.58 -3.73 -12.22
C GLU A 19 8.61 -3.64 -10.69
N LEU A 20 8.12 -2.54 -10.11
CA LEU A 20 8.01 -2.39 -8.66
C LEU A 20 7.09 -3.42 -8.02
N ILE A 21 5.98 -3.77 -8.68
CA ILE A 21 5.05 -4.79 -8.19
C ILE A 21 5.69 -6.19 -8.27
N LYS A 22 6.35 -6.51 -9.39
CA LYS A 22 6.92 -7.83 -9.71
C LYS A 22 8.25 -8.10 -9.01
N CYS A 23 9.00 -7.08 -8.59
CA CYS A 23 10.34 -7.31 -8.03
C CYS A 23 10.30 -8.23 -6.78
N PRO A 24 11.31 -9.09 -6.56
CA PRO A 24 11.41 -9.88 -5.34
C PRO A 24 11.52 -9.00 -4.08
N LYS A 25 10.80 -9.38 -3.02
CA LYS A 25 10.69 -8.62 -1.77
C LYS A 25 10.74 -9.56 -0.58
N TYR A 26 11.36 -9.12 0.52
CA TYR A 26 11.29 -9.80 1.81
C TYR A 26 10.70 -8.88 2.88
N ILE A 27 10.00 -9.48 3.84
CA ILE A 27 9.46 -8.78 5.02
C ILE A 27 10.59 -8.67 6.04
N PHE A 28 10.90 -7.46 6.50
CA PHE A 28 11.91 -7.23 7.53
C PHE A 28 11.32 -6.77 8.87
N ASP A 29 10.07 -6.31 8.88
CA ASP A 29 9.36 -5.89 10.09
C ASP A 29 7.84 -6.06 9.91
N ALA A 30 7.13 -6.26 11.01
CA ALA A 30 5.68 -6.41 11.06
C ALA A 30 5.10 -5.75 12.32
N LYS A 31 4.00 -5.00 12.14
CA LYS A 31 3.30 -4.30 13.23
C LYS A 31 1.78 -4.55 13.14
N PRO A 32 1.17 -5.30 14.07
CA PRO A 32 1.81 -6.02 15.17
C PRO A 32 2.70 -7.18 14.67
N SER A 33 3.61 -7.64 15.53
CA SER A 33 4.53 -8.75 15.22
C SER A 33 3.76 -10.07 15.05
N GLN A 34 2.71 -10.28 15.86
CA GLN A 34 1.86 -11.48 15.82
C GLN A 34 0.47 -11.14 15.28
N GLY A 35 -0.02 -11.93 14.31
CA GLY A 35 -1.39 -11.82 13.79
C GLY A 35 -1.80 -10.41 13.34
N MET A 36 -3.08 -10.09 13.49
CA MET A 36 -3.63 -8.74 13.38
C MET A 36 -4.06 -8.26 14.77
N ALA A 37 -3.99 -6.96 15.04
CA ALA A 37 -4.40 -6.37 16.30
C ALA A 37 -5.49 -5.30 16.09
N ILE A 38 -6.29 -5.05 17.12
CA ILE A 38 -7.31 -3.99 17.10
C ILE A 38 -6.65 -2.63 16.86
N ASP A 39 -7.28 -1.81 16.01
CA ASP A 39 -6.83 -0.45 15.76
C ASP A 39 -7.09 0.42 16.99
N LYS A 40 -6.08 1.16 17.43
CA LYS A 40 -6.19 2.11 18.55
C LYS A 40 -7.30 3.15 18.34
N LYS A 41 -7.65 3.46 17.09
CA LYS A 41 -8.68 4.44 16.75
C LYS A 41 -10.07 3.85 16.57
N SER A 42 -10.20 2.52 16.45
CA SER A 42 -11.49 1.87 16.22
C SER A 42 -11.44 0.41 16.67
N ALA A 43 -12.23 0.11 17.71
CA ALA A 43 -12.39 -1.25 18.24
C ALA A 43 -12.99 -2.22 17.20
N LEU A 44 -13.66 -1.70 16.18
CA LEU A 44 -14.28 -2.50 15.13
C LEU A 44 -13.31 -2.91 14.02
N ILE A 45 -12.06 -2.43 14.02
CA ILE A 45 -11.08 -2.70 12.96
C ILE A 45 -9.90 -3.47 13.54
N LYS A 46 -9.55 -4.59 12.91
CA LYS A 46 -8.25 -5.25 13.05
C LYS A 46 -7.30 -4.74 11.97
N ARG A 47 -6.02 -4.58 12.29
CA ARG A 47 -4.98 -4.13 11.37
C ARG A 47 -3.69 -4.92 11.48
N LYS A 48 -2.96 -4.98 10.37
CA LYS A 48 -1.56 -5.39 10.32
C LYS A 48 -0.82 -4.60 9.24
N ASN A 49 0.38 -4.15 9.58
CA ASN A 49 1.32 -3.56 8.65
C ASN A 49 2.52 -4.48 8.51
N LEU A 50 2.95 -4.73 7.28
CA LEU A 50 4.22 -5.37 6.98
C LEU A 50 5.13 -4.32 6.34
N TYR A 51 6.41 -4.38 6.65
CA TYR A 51 7.43 -3.53 6.05
C TYR A 51 8.39 -4.40 5.27
N LEU A 52 8.61 -4.04 4.01
CA LEU A 52 9.35 -4.86 3.06
C LEU A 52 10.46 -4.06 2.40
N LYS A 53 11.49 -4.77 1.97
CA LYS A 53 12.54 -4.26 1.09
C LYS A 53 12.63 -5.16 -0.12
N SER A 54 13.00 -4.59 -1.26
CA SER A 54 13.47 -5.40 -2.39
C SER A 54 14.77 -6.12 -2.00
N GLU A 55 15.04 -7.26 -2.63
CA GLU A 55 16.26 -8.04 -2.36
C GLU A 55 17.55 -7.26 -2.66
N ASP A 56 17.53 -6.42 -3.70
CA ASP A 56 18.62 -5.49 -4.03
C ASP A 56 18.76 -4.32 -3.04
N LYS A 57 17.88 -4.23 -2.04
CA LYS A 57 17.79 -3.19 -1.01
C LYS A 57 17.56 -1.77 -1.53
N LYS A 58 17.28 -1.58 -2.83
CA LYS A 58 17.08 -0.25 -3.45
C LYS A 58 15.68 0.32 -3.25
N ASN A 59 14.69 -0.53 -2.95
CA ASN A 59 13.30 -0.13 -2.86
C ASN A 59 12.72 -0.51 -1.49
N GLN A 60 11.93 0.40 -0.91
CA GLN A 60 11.21 0.16 0.34
C GLN A 60 9.70 0.14 0.09
N PHE A 61 9.03 -0.78 0.76
CA PHE A 61 7.59 -0.96 0.64
C PHE A 61 6.94 -1.13 2.01
N SER A 62 5.63 -0.95 2.04
CA SER A 62 4.81 -1.42 3.15
C SER A 62 3.52 -2.04 2.62
N VAL A 63 3.07 -3.13 3.25
CA VAL A 63 1.72 -3.66 3.07
C VAL A 63 0.88 -3.22 4.25
N PHE A 64 -0.32 -2.67 4.01
CA PHE A 64 -1.34 -2.56 5.04
C PHE A 64 -2.40 -3.62 4.84
N MET A 65 -2.95 -4.11 5.95
CA MET A 65 -4.13 -4.95 6.03
C MET A 65 -5.06 -4.34 7.07
N ARG A 66 -6.34 -4.21 6.74
CA ARG A 66 -7.41 -3.77 7.64
C ARG A 66 -8.63 -4.65 7.42
N GLN A 67 -9.31 -5.04 8.49
CA GLN A 67 -10.51 -5.86 8.43
C GLN A 67 -11.49 -5.42 9.50
N ASN A 68 -12.76 -5.28 9.16
CA ASN A 68 -13.83 -5.09 10.12
C ASN A 68 -14.05 -6.39 10.92
N THR A 69 -14.18 -6.26 12.23
CA THR A 69 -14.33 -7.38 13.17
C THR A 69 -15.71 -8.05 13.10
N MET A 70 -16.74 -7.32 12.69
CA MET A 70 -18.12 -7.81 12.58
C MET A 70 -18.50 -8.18 11.14
N LEU A 71 -17.95 -7.45 10.17
CA LEU A 71 -18.22 -7.61 8.74
C LEU A 71 -16.95 -8.07 8.03
N ILE A 72 -16.67 -9.37 8.04
CA ILE A 72 -15.39 -9.94 7.59
C ILE A 72 -15.09 -9.64 6.12
N GLU A 73 -16.13 -9.47 5.30
CA GLU A 73 -16.10 -9.07 3.91
C GLU A 73 -15.63 -7.62 3.70
N GLN A 74 -15.75 -6.79 4.74
CA GLN A 74 -15.20 -5.43 4.76
C GLN A 74 -13.73 -5.47 5.18
N PHE A 75 -12.87 -5.74 4.22
CA PHE A 75 -11.43 -5.69 4.41
C PHE A 75 -10.73 -4.89 3.31
N SER A 76 -9.47 -4.53 3.56
CA SER A 76 -8.60 -3.95 2.55
C SER A 76 -7.16 -4.37 2.78
N ILE A 77 -6.48 -4.68 1.68
CA ILE A 77 -5.05 -4.94 1.64
C ILE A 77 -4.43 -4.08 0.55
N GLY A 78 -3.28 -3.49 0.81
CA GLY A 78 -2.60 -2.66 -0.18
C GLY A 78 -1.09 -2.71 -0.06
N LEU A 79 -0.42 -2.72 -1.21
CA LEU A 79 1.02 -2.58 -1.36
C LEU A 79 1.37 -1.13 -1.66
N LEU A 80 2.29 -0.57 -0.89
CA LEU A 80 2.71 0.82 -1.00
C LEU A 80 4.21 0.87 -1.26
N TYR A 81 4.61 1.71 -2.18
CA TYR A 81 5.99 2.07 -2.42
C TYR A 81 6.34 3.37 -1.69
N LYS A 82 7.53 3.41 -1.07
CA LYS A 82 8.05 4.59 -0.38
C LYS A 82 9.11 5.25 -1.24
N PHE A 83 8.93 6.54 -1.53
CA PHE A 83 9.93 7.34 -2.22
C PHE A 83 10.99 7.82 -1.23
N GLU A 84 12.26 7.49 -1.48
CA GLU A 84 13.38 7.98 -0.66
C GLU A 84 13.58 9.49 -0.82
N SER A 85 13.37 10.02 -2.02
CA SER A 85 13.65 11.43 -2.36
C SER A 85 12.59 12.44 -1.90
N LEU A 86 11.40 12.01 -1.50
CA LEU A 86 10.24 12.89 -1.27
C LEU A 86 9.67 12.76 0.14
N ASN A 87 10.49 13.03 1.16
CA ASN A 87 10.06 13.16 2.57
C ASN A 87 9.01 12.10 2.99
N TYR A 88 9.33 10.82 2.82
CA TYR A 88 8.50 9.70 3.27
C TYR A 88 7.12 9.58 2.62
N ARG A 89 6.88 10.24 1.49
CA ARG A 89 5.64 10.03 0.72
C ARG A 89 5.53 8.59 0.26
N LYS A 90 4.33 8.03 0.44
CA LYS A 90 3.97 6.69 -0.01
C LYS A 90 2.98 6.80 -1.16
N VAL A 91 3.15 5.92 -2.13
CA VAL A 91 2.18 5.74 -3.23
C VAL A 91 1.65 4.32 -3.15
N THR A 92 0.34 4.19 -3.29
CA THR A 92 -0.29 2.87 -3.39
C THR A 92 -0.02 2.31 -4.77
N LEU A 93 0.65 1.15 -4.84
CA LEU A 93 0.89 0.44 -6.09
C LEU A 93 -0.32 -0.42 -6.45
N VAL A 94 -0.81 -1.19 -5.49
CA VAL A 94 -1.97 -2.08 -5.66
C VAL A 94 -2.81 -2.01 -4.41
N ARG A 95 -4.13 -2.04 -4.57
CA ARG A 95 -5.07 -2.17 -3.47
C ARG A 95 -6.19 -3.10 -3.87
N TYR A 96 -6.45 -4.07 -3.00
CA TYR A 96 -7.63 -4.90 -3.04
C TYR A 96 -8.53 -4.51 -1.87
N ASN A 97 -9.81 -4.33 -2.14
CA ASN A 97 -10.83 -4.18 -1.11
C ASN A 97 -11.70 -5.44 -1.17
N GLY A 98 -12.13 -5.93 -0.01
CA GLY A 98 -13.11 -7.01 0.08
C GLY A 98 -14.42 -6.64 -0.60
N ALA A 99 -15.36 -7.60 -0.63
CA ALA A 99 -16.57 -7.56 -1.46
C ALA A 99 -17.50 -6.38 -1.13
N HIS A 100 -17.13 -5.21 -1.64
CA HIS A 100 -17.99 -4.09 -1.97
C HIS A 100 -18.08 -4.09 -3.51
N TYR A 101 -19.26 -3.85 -4.07
CA TYR A 101 -19.53 -3.78 -5.51
C TYR A 101 -18.66 -2.76 -6.27
N GLY A 102 -17.36 -3.02 -6.48
CA GLY A 102 -16.43 -2.06 -7.07
C GLY A 102 -15.10 -2.68 -7.51
N LYS A 103 -14.68 -2.31 -8.73
CA LYS A 103 -13.48 -2.81 -9.41
C LYS A 103 -12.21 -2.69 -8.55
N ASN A 104 -11.29 -3.65 -8.68
CA ASN A 104 -9.92 -3.51 -8.17
C ASN A 104 -9.24 -2.32 -8.89
N VAL A 105 -8.67 -1.39 -8.13
CA VAL A 105 -8.07 -0.17 -8.69
C VAL A 105 -6.59 -0.11 -8.34
N ILE A 106 -5.75 -0.06 -9.38
CA ILE A 106 -4.38 0.44 -9.27
C ILE A 106 -4.50 1.95 -9.07
N MET A 107 -4.26 2.42 -7.84
CA MET A 107 -4.45 3.81 -7.47
C MET A 107 -3.12 4.48 -7.13
N VAL A 108 -2.49 5.10 -8.13
CA VAL A 108 -1.36 6.00 -7.90
C VAL A 108 -1.91 7.32 -7.34
N ARG A 109 -2.19 7.36 -6.03
CA ARG A 109 -2.48 8.63 -5.33
C ARG A 109 -1.23 9.12 -4.63
N LYS A 110 -0.89 10.38 -4.88
CA LYS A 110 0.01 11.18 -4.05
C LYS A 110 -0.71 11.38 -2.71
N SER A 111 -0.22 10.79 -1.62
CA SER A 111 -0.65 11.22 -0.29
C SER A 111 -0.16 12.66 -0.09
N ILE A 112 -1.12 13.58 0.04
CA ILE A 112 -0.89 15.00 0.38
C ILE A 112 -0.41 15.06 1.83
#